data_AF-A0A5C3MCJ8-F1
#
_entry.id   AF-A0A5C3MCJ8-F1
#
_cell.length_a   1.000
_cell.length_b   1.000
_cell.length_c   1.000
_cell.angle_alpha   90.00
_cell.angle_beta   90.00
_cell.angle_gamma   90.00
#
_symmetry.space_group_name_H-M   'P 1'
#
loop_
_entity.id
_entity.type
_entity.pdbx_description
1 polymer ?
#
loop_
_entity_poly.entity_id
_entity_poly.type
_entity_poly.pdbx_seq_one_letter_code
_entity_poly.pdbx_strand_id
1 'polypeptide(L)'
;MSHSLNKKVHPVSTAFPQKCQVTCQISEDPILVLPFLTTNHPDFIPSEKISEDQIKELNINLDGSLSNEEEKVFKHVMKLNKATITFEDKEYKNIPIPPGLIEKVIEVLKLKIEAEVYEPSQSSY
;
A
#
# COMPACT_ATOMS: atom_id res chain seq x y z
N MET A 1 7.14 47.47 26.32
CA MET A 1 6.52 46.20 25.87
C MET A 1 7.56 45.46 25.05
N SER A 2 8.19 44.44 25.64
CA SER A 2 9.33 43.75 25.01
C SER A 2 8.84 42.42 24.44
N HIS A 3 8.84 42.28 23.11
CA HIS A 3 8.49 41.03 22.44
C HIS A 3 9.61 40.01 22.64
N SER A 4 9.29 38.85 23.22
CA SER A 4 10.19 37.70 23.29
C SER A 4 10.33 37.06 21.90
N LEU A 5 11.55 37.08 21.36
CA LEU A 5 11.87 36.45 20.07
C LEU A 5 11.86 34.92 20.23
N ASN A 6 11.04 34.23 19.43
CA ASN A 6 10.98 32.78 19.41
C ASN A 6 12.28 32.22 18.79
N LYS A 7 13.11 31.53 19.58
CA LYS A 7 14.34 30.90 19.10
C LYS A 7 13.99 29.55 18.49
N LYS A 8 14.03 29.46 17.16
CA LYS A 8 13.86 28.21 16.41
C LYS A 8 15.04 27.28 16.69
N VAL A 9 14.80 26.21 17.43
CA VAL A 9 15.81 25.18 17.75
C VAL A 9 15.90 24.21 16.58
N HIS A 10 17.07 24.14 15.95
CA HIS A 10 17.38 23.12 14.97
C HIS A 10 18.05 21.93 15.66
N PRO A 11 17.55 20.69 15.50
CA PRO A 11 18.17 19.52 16.09
C PRO A 11 19.57 19.33 15.50
N VAL A 12 20.55 19.15 16.36
CA VAL A 12 21.93 18.90 15.96
C VAL A 12 22.01 17.48 15.38
N SER A 13 22.58 17.35 14.18
CA SER A 13 22.87 16.05 13.57
C SER A 13 23.84 15.29 14.48
N THR A 14 23.28 14.40 15.29
CA THR A 14 23.98 13.57 16.27
C THR A 14 23.78 12.12 15.85
N ALA A 15 24.80 11.29 16.02
CA ALA A 15 24.72 9.87 15.67
C ALA A 15 23.56 9.22 16.44
N PHE A 16 22.74 8.44 15.74
CA PHE A 16 21.57 7.80 16.33
C PHE A 16 22.01 6.89 17.50
N PRO A 17 21.54 7.14 18.73
CA PRO A 17 22.10 6.49 19.90
C PRO A 17 21.80 5.00 19.88
N GLN A 18 22.83 4.17 20.14
CA GLN A 18 22.73 2.70 20.08
C GLN A 18 21.59 2.13 20.94
N LYS A 19 21.31 2.75 22.08
CA LYS A 19 20.18 2.39 22.97
C LYS A 19 18.79 2.54 22.34
N CYS A 20 18.68 3.29 21.25
CA CYS A 20 17.44 3.50 20.50
C CYS A 20 17.38 2.64 19.24
N GLN A 21 18.42 1.84 18.93
CA GLN A 21 18.41 0.93 17.79
C GLN A 21 17.45 -0.22 18.05
N VAL A 22 16.45 -0.34 17.18
CA VAL A 22 15.55 -1.49 17.17
C VAL A 22 16.34 -2.69 16.67
N THR A 23 16.50 -3.70 17.54
CA THR A 23 17.18 -4.94 17.17
C THR A 23 16.11 -5.97 16.81
N CYS A 24 15.89 -6.20 15.51
CA CYS A 24 15.04 -7.30 15.06
C CYS A 24 15.82 -8.61 15.21
N GLN A 25 15.43 -9.46 16.15
CA GLN A 25 15.96 -10.81 16.30
C GLN A 25 14.95 -11.82 15.78
N ILE A 26 15.33 -12.58 14.76
CA ILE A 26 14.58 -13.75 14.28
C ILE A 26 15.22 -14.95 14.98
N SER A 27 14.52 -15.54 15.96
CA SER A 27 15.09 -16.57 16.85
C SER A 27 15.26 -17.94 16.18
N GLU A 28 14.50 -18.21 15.12
CA GLU A 28 14.43 -19.52 14.46
C GLU A 28 14.40 -19.30 12.94
N ASP A 29 14.93 -20.26 12.18
CA ASP A 29 14.85 -20.19 10.72
C ASP A 29 13.37 -20.25 10.29
N PRO A 30 12.82 -19.19 9.67
CA PRO A 30 11.41 -19.13 9.31
C PRO A 30 11.03 -20.24 8.31
N ILE A 31 11.99 -20.77 7.54
CA ILE A 31 11.75 -21.87 6.59
C ILE A 31 11.43 -23.17 7.33
N LEU A 32 12.02 -23.40 8.49
CA LEU A 32 11.81 -24.63 9.27
C LEU A 32 10.45 -24.67 9.97
N VAL A 33 9.84 -23.51 10.19
CA VAL A 33 8.52 -23.37 10.85
C VAL A 33 7.37 -23.33 9.82
N LEU A 34 7.68 -23.12 8.54
CA LEU A 34 6.68 -23.03 7.48
C LEU A 34 5.97 -24.38 7.27
N PRO A 35 4.63 -24.42 7.25
CA PRO A 35 3.90 -25.63 6.92
C PRO A 35 4.19 -26.07 5.49
N PHE A 36 4.40 -27.38 5.29
CA PHE A 36 4.59 -27.96 3.96
C PHE A 36 3.35 -27.75 3.09
N LEU A 37 3.57 -27.25 1.86
CA LEU A 37 2.51 -27.15 0.85
C LEU A 37 2.31 -28.50 0.19
N THR A 38 1.06 -28.98 0.14
CA THR A 38 0.71 -30.23 -0.57
C THR A 38 0.92 -30.07 -2.07
N THR A 39 1.61 -30.99 -2.74
CA THR A 39 1.87 -30.92 -4.19
C THR A 39 0.65 -31.26 -5.05
N ASN A 40 -0.43 -31.80 -4.47
CA ASN A 40 -1.67 -32.10 -5.18
C ASN A 40 -2.75 -31.07 -4.80
N HIS A 41 -2.68 -29.91 -5.44
CA HIS A 41 -3.70 -28.87 -5.26
C HIS A 41 -4.87 -29.13 -6.21
N PRO A 42 -6.12 -29.17 -5.70
CA PRO A 42 -7.29 -29.17 -6.56
C PRO A 42 -7.34 -27.89 -7.40
N ASP A 43 -7.98 -27.95 -8.56
CA ASP A 43 -8.14 -26.77 -9.41
C ASP A 43 -8.76 -25.60 -8.65
N PHE A 44 -8.30 -24.39 -8.96
CA PHE A 44 -8.77 -23.18 -8.29
C PHE A 44 -10.25 -22.97 -8.59
N ILE A 45 -11.07 -23.00 -7.54
CA ILE A 45 -12.49 -22.63 -7.61
C ILE A 45 -12.61 -21.20 -7.05
N PRO A 46 -13.08 -20.22 -7.85
CA PRO A 46 -13.29 -18.85 -7.38
C PRO A 46 -14.27 -18.85 -6.19
N SER A 47 -13.90 -18.12 -5.14
CA SER A 47 -14.65 -18.04 -3.88
C SER A 47 -15.16 -16.61 -3.72
N GLU A 48 -16.24 -16.42 -2.97
CA GLU A 48 -16.91 -15.13 -2.69
C GLU A 48 -16.04 -13.88 -2.47
N LYS A 49 -14.76 -14.00 -2.08
CA LYS A 49 -13.88 -12.83 -1.86
C LYS A 49 -12.58 -12.81 -2.66
N ILE A 50 -12.21 -13.90 -3.30
CA ILE A 50 -11.08 -13.92 -4.24
C ILE A 50 -11.70 -14.23 -5.58
N SER A 51 -12.10 -13.15 -6.28
CA SER A 51 -12.57 -13.26 -7.67
C SER A 51 -11.39 -13.63 -8.56
N GLU A 52 -11.71 -14.31 -9.65
CA GLU A 52 -10.76 -14.55 -10.73
C GLU A 52 -10.17 -13.24 -11.26
N ASP A 53 -10.93 -12.15 -11.23
CA ASP A 53 -10.48 -10.83 -11.68
C ASP A 53 -9.39 -10.25 -10.78
N GLN A 54 -9.47 -10.41 -9.45
CA GLN A 54 -8.42 -9.95 -8.55
C GLN A 54 -7.13 -10.75 -8.72
N ILE A 55 -7.26 -12.07 -8.92
CA ILE A 55 -6.12 -12.94 -9.23
C ILE A 55 -5.48 -12.53 -10.56
N LYS A 56 -6.27 -12.10 -11.55
CA LYS A 56 -5.78 -11.56 -12.82
C LYS A 56 -5.10 -10.20 -12.65
N GLU A 57 -5.64 -9.30 -11.84
CA GLU A 57 -5.02 -8.00 -11.53
C GLU A 57 -3.66 -8.14 -10.84
N LEU A 58 -3.49 -9.17 -10.01
CA LEU A 58 -2.22 -9.48 -9.35
C LEU A 58 -1.10 -9.89 -10.33
N ASN A 59 -1.42 -10.16 -11.60
CA ASN A 59 -0.42 -10.25 -12.67
C ASN A 59 0.78 -11.18 -12.36
N ILE A 60 0.49 -12.30 -11.69
CA ILE A 60 1.48 -13.17 -11.03
C ILE A 60 2.47 -13.82 -12.01
N ASN A 61 2.11 -13.89 -13.30
CA ASN A 61 2.90 -14.55 -14.35
C ASN A 61 3.07 -13.65 -15.59
N LEU A 62 3.32 -12.35 -15.41
CA LEU A 62 3.59 -11.44 -16.54
C LEU A 62 4.81 -11.87 -17.35
N ASP A 63 5.82 -12.39 -16.67
CA ASP A 63 7.12 -12.74 -17.25
C ASP A 63 7.18 -14.21 -17.72
N GLY A 64 6.11 -14.98 -17.52
CA GLY A 64 6.09 -16.42 -17.82
C GLY A 64 7.02 -17.27 -16.95
N SER A 65 7.48 -16.73 -15.81
CA SER A 65 8.49 -17.35 -14.95
C SER A 65 7.94 -18.50 -14.10
N LEU A 66 6.62 -18.60 -13.96
CA LEU A 66 5.97 -19.64 -13.15
C LEU A 66 5.33 -20.71 -14.04
N SER A 67 5.52 -21.97 -13.67
CA SER A 67 4.79 -23.10 -14.24
C SER A 67 3.33 -23.09 -13.79
N ASN A 68 2.47 -23.78 -14.53
CA ASN A 68 1.04 -23.91 -14.21
C ASN A 68 0.80 -24.46 -12.80
N GLU A 69 1.68 -25.35 -12.31
CA GLU A 69 1.64 -25.91 -10.97
C GLU A 69 1.97 -24.86 -9.90
N GLU A 70 2.97 -24.01 -10.13
CA GLU A 70 3.37 -22.96 -9.20
C GLU A 70 2.31 -21.86 -9.12
N GLU A 71 1.69 -21.53 -10.25
CA GLU A 71 0.54 -20.61 -10.27
C GLU A 71 -0.64 -21.17 -9.45
N LYS A 72 -0.89 -22.49 -9.53
CA LYS A 72 -1.90 -23.17 -8.70
C LYS A 72 -1.55 -23.14 -7.21
N VAL A 73 -0.28 -23.38 -6.85
CA VAL A 73 0.22 -23.28 -5.47
C VAL A 73 -0.01 -21.87 -4.94
N PHE A 74 0.35 -20.84 -5.71
CA PHE A 74 0.17 -19.45 -5.32
C PHE A 74 -1.31 -19.11 -5.09
N LYS A 75 -2.20 -19.47 -6.04
CA LYS A 75 -3.65 -19.30 -5.90
C LYS A 75 -4.20 -20.00 -4.65
N HIS A 76 -3.68 -21.18 -4.34
CA HIS A 76 -4.05 -21.93 -3.15
C HIS A 76 -3.58 -21.25 -1.85
N VAL A 77 -2.33 -20.78 -1.81
CA VAL A 77 -1.77 -20.04 -0.67
C VAL A 77 -2.55 -18.75 -0.42
N MET A 78 -2.89 -18.01 -1.47
CA MET A 78 -3.74 -16.80 -1.36
C MET A 78 -5.12 -17.13 -0.78
N LYS A 79 -5.72 -18.26 -1.20
CA LYS A 79 -7.00 -18.73 -0.65
C LYS A 79 -6.91 -19.13 0.82
N LEU A 80 -5.80 -19.74 1.26
CA LEU A 80 -5.58 -20.11 2.66
C LEU A 80 -5.36 -18.87 3.54
N ASN A 81 -4.61 -17.89 3.04
CA ASN A 81 -4.32 -16.64 3.74
C ASN A 81 -5.44 -15.59 3.62
N LYS A 82 -6.61 -15.97 3.10
CA LYS A 82 -7.79 -15.10 2.89
C LYS A 82 -8.13 -14.27 4.14
N ALA A 83 -8.04 -14.84 5.34
CA ALA A 83 -8.35 -14.12 6.59
C ALA A 83 -7.32 -13.03 6.93
N THR A 84 -6.06 -13.20 6.54
CA THR A 84 -4.95 -12.28 6.84
C THR A 84 -4.82 -11.19 5.78
N ILE A 85 -5.20 -11.50 4.54
CA ILE A 85 -5.16 -10.56 3.40
C ILE A 85 -6.41 -9.68 3.37
N THR A 86 -7.50 -10.08 4.04
CA THR A 86 -8.70 -9.24 4.18
C THR A 86 -8.37 -8.08 5.13
N PHE A 87 -7.67 -7.06 4.63
CA PHE A 87 -7.91 -5.73 5.14
C PHE A 87 -9.39 -5.45 4.91
N GLU A 88 -10.08 -4.95 5.92
CA GLU A 88 -11.41 -4.40 5.75
C GLU A 88 -11.24 -3.13 4.91
N ASP A 89 -11.08 -3.31 3.60
CA ASP A 89 -11.04 -2.24 2.61
C ASP A 89 -12.42 -1.60 2.64
N LYS A 90 -12.53 -0.57 3.47
CA LYS A 90 -13.23 0.64 3.04
C LYS A 90 -12.52 1.10 1.76
N GLU A 91 -12.86 0.47 0.65
CA GLU A 91 -12.66 1.00 -0.70
C GLU A 91 -13.28 2.40 -0.70
N TYR A 92 -12.48 3.43 -0.42
CA TYR A 92 -12.95 4.79 -0.60
C TYR A 92 -12.96 5.07 -2.10
N LYS A 93 -14.00 4.56 -2.76
CA LYS A 93 -14.41 5.01 -4.09
C LYS A 93 -14.47 6.53 -4.03
N ASN A 94 -13.84 7.21 -5.01
CA ASN A 94 -13.85 8.67 -5.09
C ASN A 94 -15.30 9.16 -5.00
N ILE A 95 -15.66 9.70 -3.84
CA ILE A 95 -17.03 10.12 -3.58
C ILE A 95 -17.27 11.30 -4.52
N PRO A 96 -18.31 11.27 -5.36
CA PRO A 96 -18.63 12.41 -6.21
C PRO A 96 -18.79 13.64 -5.33
N ILE A 97 -18.03 14.69 -5.63
CA ILE A 97 -18.08 15.93 -4.87
C ILE A 97 -19.52 16.43 -4.91
N PRO A 98 -20.14 16.74 -3.74
CA PRO A 98 -21.50 17.23 -3.73
C PRO A 98 -21.63 18.47 -4.62
N PRO A 99 -22.67 18.58 -5.45
CA PRO A 99 -22.76 19.63 -6.48
C PRO A 99 -22.59 21.05 -5.92
N GLY A 100 -23.10 21.32 -4.72
CA GLY A 100 -22.95 22.63 -4.04
C GLY A 100 -21.55 22.92 -3.45
N LEU A 101 -20.62 21.96 -3.50
CA LEU A 101 -19.22 22.12 -3.08
C LEU A 101 -18.27 22.28 -4.27
N ILE A 102 -18.71 21.94 -5.49
CA ILE A 102 -17.88 21.99 -6.70
C ILE A 102 -17.38 23.42 -6.94
N GLU A 103 -18.25 24.42 -6.80
CA GLU A 103 -17.90 25.83 -7.01
C GLU A 103 -16.81 26.31 -6.05
N LYS A 104 -16.91 25.94 -4.77
CA LYS A 104 -15.92 26.29 -3.74
C LYS A 104 -14.58 25.60 -3.96
N VAL A 105 -14.61 24.34 -4.41
CA VAL A 105 -13.39 23.60 -4.75
C VAL A 105 -12.70 24.25 -5.95
N ILE A 106 -13.45 24.64 -6.98
CA ILE A 106 -12.92 25.36 -8.14
C ILE A 106 -12.34 26.72 -7.74
N GLU A 107 -13.01 27.45 -6.87
CA GLU A 107 -12.53 28.74 -6.34
C GLU A 107 -11.20 28.59 -5.60
N VAL A 108 -11.10 27.62 -4.69
CA VAL A 108 -9.86 27.32 -3.96
C VAL A 108 -8.74 26.88 -4.91
N LEU A 109 -9.05 26.12 -5.95
CA LEU A 109 -8.05 25.72 -6.96
C LEU A 109 -7.55 26.92 -7.76
N LYS A 110 -8.44 27.82 -8.18
CA LYS A 110 -8.06 29.07 -8.87
C LYS A 110 -7.19 29.95 -7.99
N LEU A 111 -7.54 30.11 -6.71
CA LEU A 111 -6.73 30.86 -5.74
C LEU A 111 -5.34 30.26 -5.55
N LYS A 112 -5.22 28.92 -5.58
CA LYS A 112 -3.93 28.23 -5.47
C LYS A 112 -3.06 28.40 -6.71
N ILE A 113 -3.67 28.46 -7.89
CA ILE A 113 -2.99 28.72 -9.16
C ILE A 113 -2.56 30.20 -9.22
N GLU A 114 -3.42 31.13 -8.83
CA GLU A 114 -3.13 32.57 -8.78
C GLU A 114 -2.05 32.90 -7.75
N ALA A 115 -2.03 32.20 -6.62
CA ALA A 115 -0.98 32.32 -5.63
C ALA A 115 0.38 31.72 -6.09
N GLU A 116 0.46 31.20 -7.33
CA GLU A 116 1.61 30.47 -7.90
C GLU A 116 2.12 29.32 -7.00
N VAL A 117 1.29 28.86 -6.05
CA VAL A 117 1.60 27.74 -5.15
C VAL A 117 1.47 26.41 -5.90
N TYR A 118 0.82 26.43 -7.05
CA TYR A 118 0.64 25.27 -7.90
C TYR A 118 1.57 25.33 -9.13
N GLU A 119 2.65 24.54 -9.09
CA GLU A 119 3.48 24.28 -10.28
C GLU A 119 2.66 23.50 -11.32
N PRO A 120 2.46 24.01 -12.54
CA PRO A 120 1.78 23.27 -13.59
C PRO A 120 2.59 22.00 -13.91
N SER A 121 1.97 20.84 -13.69
CA SER A 121 2.61 19.55 -13.90
C SER A 121 3.24 19.47 -15.29
N GLN A 122 4.57 19.38 -15.36
CA GLN A 122 5.31 19.18 -16.61
C GLN A 122 5.28 17.72 -17.09
N SER A 123 4.47 16.87 -16.46
CA SER A 123 4.28 15.49 -16.90
C SER A 123 3.44 15.48 -18.19
N SER A 124 4.07 15.29 -19.34
CA SER A 124 3.35 14.83 -20.53
C SER A 124 2.96 13.37 -20.32
N TYR A 125 1.66 13.08 -20.29
CA TYR A 125 1.12 11.74 -20.48
C TYR A 125 0.75 11.54 -21.94
#